data_AF-A0A1F9DLF7-F1
#
_entry.id   AF-A0A1F9DLF7-F1
#
_cell.length_a   1.000
_cell.length_b   1.000
_cell.length_c   1.000
_cell.angle_alpha   90.00
_cell.angle_beta   90.00
_cell.angle_gamma   90.00
#
_symmetry.space_group_name_H-M   'P 1'
#
loop_
_entity.id
_entity.type
_entity.pdbx_description
1 polymer ?
#
loop_
_entity_poly.entity_id
_entity_poly.type
_entity_poly.pdbx_seq_one_letter_code
_entity_poly.pdbx_strand_id
1 'polypeptide(L)'
;MGYRKIFLAGLVLFFGLASLGRAEDYTLQYFLSKASSKTIELSKKEKTELLNQLEEVLKQGQGIRTKLVQALQTGEADVRYQEGKFWISKLEEDGESIEVGIQQIKLLREKPAHLVASIKLYKSLKELSSNFNAYNNLPSFSALVGDFAPEVELWADPVFCELWLLPLARSKDVETKAPHTEKKPVSKEKRP
;
A
#
# COMPACT_ATOMS: atom_id res chain seq x y z
N MET A 1 17.16 29.30 44.98
CA MET A 1 15.91 28.51 44.80
C MET A 1 15.16 28.77 43.48
N GLY A 2 15.36 29.90 42.77
CA GLY A 2 14.59 30.22 41.54
C GLY A 2 14.93 29.38 40.29
N TYR A 3 16.21 29.05 40.08
CA TYR A 3 16.67 28.34 38.87
C TYR A 3 16.10 26.92 38.71
N ARG A 4 15.79 26.23 39.82
CA ARG A 4 15.25 24.86 39.80
C ARG A 4 13.81 24.82 39.26
N LYS A 5 13.02 25.88 39.48
CA LYS A 5 11.65 26.00 38.96
C LYS A 5 11.62 26.31 37.46
N ILE A 6 12.57 27.11 36.99
CA ILE A 6 12.70 27.45 35.55
C ILE A 6 13.12 26.21 34.75
N PHE A 7 14.04 25.40 35.29
CA PHE A 7 14.47 24.16 34.65
C PHE A 7 13.34 23.13 34.56
N LEU A 8 12.56 22.97 35.63
CA LEU A 8 11.38 22.08 35.65
C LEU A 8 10.28 22.56 34.69
N ALA A 9 10.00 23.87 34.63
CA ALA A 9 9.04 24.44 33.69
C ALA A 9 9.48 24.26 32.23
N GLY A 10 10.77 24.45 31.94
CA GLY A 10 11.36 24.19 30.61
C GLY A 10 11.28 22.72 30.21
N LEU A 11 11.51 21.80 31.15
CA LEU A 11 11.43 20.36 30.91
C LEU A 11 9.99 19.91 30.65
N VAL A 12 9.01 20.43 31.39
CA VAL A 12 7.58 20.18 31.17
C VAL A 12 7.11 20.77 29.83
N LEU A 13 7.57 21.97 29.46
CA LEU A 13 7.30 22.56 28.14
C LEU A 13 7.91 21.73 27.01
N PHE A 14 9.13 21.22 27.20
CA PHE A 14 9.82 20.39 26.21
C PHE A 14 9.12 19.03 26.02
N PHE A 15 8.71 18.36 27.11
CA PHE A 15 7.91 17.13 27.04
C PHE A 15 6.50 17.38 26.50
N GLY A 16 5.88 18.51 26.84
CA GLY A 16 4.60 18.94 26.28
C GLY A 16 4.67 19.17 24.77
N LEU A 17 5.71 19.85 24.29
CA LEU A 17 5.96 20.08 22.86
C LEU A 17 6.38 18.79 22.13
N ALA A 18 7.13 17.90 22.76
CA ALA A 18 7.47 16.59 22.20
C ALA A 18 6.23 15.69 22.08
N SER A 19 5.24 15.82 22.99
CA SER A 19 3.98 15.08 22.94
C SER A 19 2.96 15.63 21.92
N LEU A 20 3.14 16.88 21.48
CA LEU A 20 2.35 17.48 20.39
C LEU A 20 2.78 17.00 19.00
N GLY A 21 3.94 16.35 18.90
CA GLY A 21 4.27 15.48 17.78
C GLY A 21 3.52 14.16 17.90
N ARG A 22 2.18 14.18 17.74
CA ARG A 22 1.45 12.96 17.39
C ARG A 22 2.05 12.50 16.06
N ALA A 23 2.96 11.53 16.11
CA ALA A 23 3.16 10.64 14.98
C ALA A 23 1.79 10.01 14.76
N GLU A 24 1.08 10.48 13.74
CA GLU A 24 -0.07 9.73 13.24
C GLU A 24 0.49 8.38 12.79
N ASP A 25 0.16 7.32 13.52
CA ASP A 25 0.49 5.95 13.14
C ASP A 25 -0.42 5.58 11.97
N TYR A 26 0.07 5.74 10.75
CA TYR A 26 -0.64 5.43 9.51
C TYR A 26 -0.64 3.91 9.23
N THR A 27 -1.22 3.14 10.16
CA THR A 27 -1.36 1.69 10.02
C THR A 27 -2.48 1.31 9.06
N LEU A 28 -2.62 0.02 8.73
CA LEU A 28 -3.82 -0.48 8.03
C LEU A 28 -5.12 -0.02 8.73
N GLN A 29 -5.14 -0.09 10.07
CA GLN A 29 -6.29 0.34 10.87
C GLN A 29 -6.62 1.82 10.67
N TYR A 30 -5.60 2.68 10.53
CA TYR A 30 -5.81 4.09 10.20
C TYR A 30 -6.59 4.23 8.89
N PHE A 31 -6.14 3.58 7.81
CA PHE A 31 -6.80 3.66 6.50
C PHE A 31 -8.21 3.05 6.51
N LEU A 32 -8.39 1.92 7.19
CA LEU A 32 -9.72 1.30 7.35
C LEU A 32 -10.68 2.21 8.15
N SER A 33 -10.20 2.82 9.23
CA SER A 33 -11.02 3.76 10.01
C SER A 33 -11.38 5.01 9.20
N LYS A 34 -10.44 5.53 8.39
CA LYS A 34 -10.67 6.70 7.56
C LYS A 34 -11.69 6.44 6.45
N ALA A 35 -11.78 5.21 5.95
CA ALA A 35 -12.77 4.81 4.95
C ALA A 35 -14.21 5.00 5.46
N SER A 36 -14.42 4.87 6.77
CA SER A 36 -15.72 5.12 7.42
C SER A 36 -16.03 6.60 7.69
N SER A 37 -15.06 7.50 7.44
CA SER A 37 -15.20 8.94 7.71
C SER A 37 -15.83 9.69 6.52
N LYS A 38 -16.42 10.86 6.79
CA LYS A 38 -17.05 11.71 5.76
C LYS A 38 -16.06 12.28 4.72
N THR A 39 -14.75 12.19 4.95
CA THR A 39 -13.70 12.76 4.08
C THR A 39 -12.75 11.66 3.63
N ILE A 40 -13.02 11.10 2.46
CA ILE A 40 -12.27 10.00 1.82
C ILE A 40 -11.01 10.51 1.09
N GLU A 41 -10.75 11.82 1.05
CA GLU A 41 -9.59 12.35 0.33
C GLU A 41 -8.28 12.17 1.13
N LEU A 42 -7.26 11.61 0.46
CA LEU A 42 -5.92 11.45 1.02
C LEU A 42 -5.07 12.71 0.81
N SER A 43 -4.47 13.21 1.90
CA SER A 43 -3.42 14.22 1.85
C SER A 43 -2.15 13.67 1.17
N LYS A 44 -1.25 14.55 0.73
CA LYS A 44 0.02 14.14 0.12
C LYS A 44 0.85 13.22 1.04
N LYS A 45 0.83 13.48 2.35
CA LYS A 45 1.52 12.69 3.36
C LYS A 45 0.89 11.30 3.48
N GLU A 46 -0.43 11.22 3.58
CA GLU A 46 -1.16 9.96 3.67
C GLU A 46 -1.00 9.10 2.40
N LYS A 47 -0.99 9.71 1.21
CA LYS A 47 -0.71 8.99 -0.05
C LYS A 47 0.68 8.36 -0.04
N THR A 48 1.67 9.10 0.46
CA THR A 48 3.04 8.59 0.57
C THR A 48 3.11 7.42 1.53
N GLU A 49 2.44 7.56 2.67
CA GLU A 49 2.48 6.55 3.71
C GLU A 49 1.68 5.30 3.36
N LEU A 50 0.55 5.45 2.66
CA LEU A 50 -0.17 4.33 2.06
C LEU A 50 0.76 3.46 1.21
N LEU A 51 1.54 4.09 0.33
CA LEU A 51 2.50 3.39 -0.53
C LEU A 51 3.66 2.77 0.27
N ASN A 52 4.09 3.39 1.37
CA ASN A 52 5.09 2.83 2.26
C ASN A 52 4.58 1.56 2.96
N GLN A 53 3.38 1.61 3.51
CA GLN A 53 2.75 0.45 4.17
C GLN A 53 2.57 -0.71 3.19
N LEU A 54 2.07 -0.43 1.98
CA LEU A 54 1.94 -1.46 0.93
C LEU A 54 3.29 -2.05 0.52
N GLU A 55 4.35 -1.25 0.45
CA GLU A 55 5.70 -1.77 0.17
C GLU A 55 6.18 -2.67 1.31
N GLU A 56 5.91 -2.28 2.55
CA GLU A 56 6.30 -3.06 3.72
C GLU A 56 5.58 -4.40 3.77
N VAL A 57 4.28 -4.43 3.46
CA VAL A 57 3.49 -5.67 3.30
C VAL A 57 4.12 -6.58 2.24
N LEU A 58 4.50 -6.04 1.08
CA LEU A 58 5.16 -6.83 0.03
C LEU A 58 6.53 -7.38 0.48
N LYS A 59 7.32 -6.59 1.23
CA LYS A 59 8.60 -7.04 1.80
C LYS A 59 8.42 -8.10 2.88
N GLN A 60 7.40 -7.98 3.71
CA GLN A 60 7.07 -9.02 4.69
C GLN A 60 6.66 -10.31 3.98
N GLY A 61 5.83 -10.21 2.94
CA GLY A 61 5.47 -11.34 2.08
C GLY A 61 6.69 -12.00 1.45
N GLN A 62 7.66 -11.21 0.96
CA GLN A 62 8.95 -11.70 0.48
C GLN A 62 9.73 -12.49 1.55
N GLY A 63 9.74 -11.99 2.78
CA GLY A 63 10.37 -12.65 3.92
C GLY A 63 9.72 -13.99 4.25
N ILE A 64 8.39 -14.03 4.32
CA ILE A 64 7.62 -15.26 4.59
C ILE A 64 7.82 -16.27 3.47
N ARG A 65 7.72 -15.84 2.21
CA ARG A 65 7.98 -16.69 1.03
C ARG A 65 9.35 -17.36 1.12
N THR A 66 10.39 -16.59 1.47
CA THR A 66 11.76 -17.11 1.61
C THR A 66 11.83 -18.18 2.69
N LYS A 67 11.18 -17.96 3.85
CA LYS A 67 11.10 -18.96 4.93
C LYS A 67 10.35 -20.22 4.52
N LEU A 68 9.25 -20.09 3.77
CA LEU A 68 8.48 -21.23 3.26
C LEU A 68 9.30 -22.08 2.28
N VAL A 69 10.00 -21.43 1.34
CA VAL A 69 10.91 -22.13 0.41
C VAL A 69 12.00 -22.86 1.19
N GLN A 70 12.59 -22.21 2.19
CA GLN A 70 13.60 -22.84 3.03
C GLN A 70 13.05 -24.05 3.78
N ALA A 71 11.89 -23.92 4.43
CA ALA A 71 11.26 -25.02 5.18
C ALA A 71 10.94 -26.23 4.30
N LEU A 72 10.55 -26.00 3.04
CA LEU A 72 10.36 -27.07 2.06
C LEU A 72 11.67 -27.74 1.64
N GLN A 73 12.73 -26.95 1.44
CA GLN A 73 14.03 -27.46 1.01
C GLN A 73 14.77 -28.24 2.12
N THR A 74 14.60 -27.83 3.38
CA THR A 74 15.23 -28.49 4.53
C THR A 74 14.41 -29.69 5.04
N GLY A 75 13.16 -29.85 4.57
CA GLY A 75 12.24 -30.85 5.08
C GLY A 75 11.65 -30.51 6.46
N GLU A 76 11.79 -29.27 6.91
CA GLU A 76 11.13 -28.77 8.13
C GLU A 76 9.60 -28.75 7.97
N ALA A 77 9.13 -28.39 6.78
CA ALA A 77 7.73 -28.56 6.40
C ALA A 77 7.52 -29.98 5.86
N ASP A 78 6.86 -30.82 6.65
CA ASP A 78 6.50 -32.18 6.23
C ASP A 78 5.38 -32.13 5.18
N VAL A 79 5.76 -32.31 3.92
CA VAL A 79 4.87 -32.44 2.76
C VAL A 79 5.41 -33.52 1.83
N ARG A 80 4.54 -34.17 1.05
CA ARG A 80 5.00 -35.18 0.10
C ARG A 80 5.88 -34.53 -0.97
N TYR A 81 6.90 -35.24 -1.47
CA TYR A 81 7.86 -34.69 -2.44
C TYR A 81 7.21 -34.02 -3.68
N GLN A 82 6.15 -34.62 -4.24
CA GLN A 82 5.42 -34.04 -5.38
C GLN A 82 4.66 -32.76 -4.99
N GLU A 83 4.13 -32.69 -3.77
CA GLU A 83 3.50 -31.49 -3.23
C GLU A 83 4.55 -30.41 -2.95
N GLY A 84 5.73 -30.80 -2.43
CA GLY A 84 6.85 -29.88 -2.22
C GLY A 84 7.28 -29.18 -3.52
N LYS A 85 7.39 -29.93 -4.63
CA LYS A 85 7.66 -29.33 -5.96
C LYS A 85 6.58 -28.35 -6.41
N PHE A 86 5.32 -28.74 -6.23
CA PHE A 86 4.19 -27.87 -6.56
C PHE A 86 4.25 -26.56 -5.76
N TRP A 87 4.47 -26.63 -4.45
CA TRP A 87 4.55 -25.45 -3.58
C TRP A 87 5.76 -24.57 -3.88
N ILE A 88 6.92 -25.16 -4.19
CA ILE A 88 8.10 -24.39 -4.62
C ILE A 88 7.77 -23.57 -5.88
N SER A 89 7.18 -24.20 -6.90
CA SER A 89 6.78 -23.49 -8.12
C SER A 89 5.79 -22.35 -7.83
N LYS A 90 4.84 -22.56 -6.91
CA LYS A 90 3.88 -21.53 -6.52
C LYS A 90 4.55 -20.35 -5.79
N LEU A 91 5.50 -20.65 -4.91
CA LEU A 91 6.28 -19.63 -4.19
C LEU A 91 7.23 -18.87 -5.11
N GLU A 92 7.68 -19.46 -6.22
CA GLU A 92 8.45 -18.76 -7.26
C GLU A 92 7.58 -17.74 -8.01
N GLU A 93 6.38 -18.14 -8.45
CA GLU A 93 5.39 -17.24 -9.08
C GLU A 93 5.04 -16.05 -8.16
N ASP A 94 4.83 -16.31 -6.87
CA ASP A 94 4.56 -15.25 -5.89
C ASP A 94 5.71 -14.24 -5.82
N GLY A 95 6.94 -14.70 -6.04
CA GLY A 95 8.09 -13.82 -6.09
C GLY A 95 8.06 -12.83 -7.24
N GLU A 96 7.58 -13.25 -8.40
CA GLU A 96 7.34 -12.37 -9.52
C GLU A 96 6.23 -11.36 -9.21
N SER A 97 5.11 -11.82 -8.61
CA SER A 97 4.00 -10.94 -8.23
C SER A 97 4.40 -9.89 -7.19
N ILE A 98 5.26 -10.24 -6.22
CA ILE A 98 5.83 -9.32 -5.23
C ILE A 98 6.72 -8.27 -5.92
N GLU A 99 7.65 -8.69 -6.78
CA GLU A 99 8.54 -7.77 -7.49
C GLU A 99 7.77 -6.81 -8.39
N VAL A 100 6.77 -7.31 -9.12
CA VAL A 100 5.84 -6.47 -9.91
C VAL A 100 5.15 -5.44 -9.02
N GLY A 101 4.65 -5.84 -7.86
CA GLY A 101 4.01 -4.95 -6.89
C GLY A 101 4.95 -3.83 -6.43
N ILE A 102 6.17 -4.17 -6.03
CA ILE A 102 7.20 -3.20 -5.61
C ILE A 102 7.52 -2.21 -6.73
N GLN A 103 7.65 -2.71 -7.97
CA GLN A 103 7.88 -1.85 -9.14
C GLN A 103 6.71 -0.90 -9.39
N GLN A 104 5.46 -1.35 -9.24
CA GLN A 104 4.29 -0.48 -9.37
C GLN A 104 4.26 0.60 -8.28
N ILE A 105 4.64 0.27 -7.04
CA ILE A 105 4.74 1.26 -5.96
C ILE A 105 5.76 2.35 -6.31
N LYS A 106 6.95 1.97 -6.78
CA LYS A 106 7.98 2.92 -7.24
C LYS A 106 7.42 3.85 -8.33
N LEU A 107 6.74 3.27 -9.33
CA LEU A 107 6.10 4.04 -10.40
C LEU A 107 5.01 4.99 -9.88
N LEU A 108 4.20 4.55 -8.91
CA LEU A 108 3.15 5.39 -8.31
C LEU A 108 3.71 6.53 -7.45
N ARG A 109 4.90 6.39 -6.87
CA ARG A 109 5.57 7.51 -6.19
C ARG A 109 5.98 8.60 -7.18
N GLU A 110 6.45 8.22 -8.37
CA GLU A 110 6.84 9.15 -9.43
C GLU A 110 5.63 9.72 -10.18
N LYS A 111 4.65 8.86 -10.46
CA LYS A 111 3.44 9.15 -11.24
C LYS A 111 2.21 8.68 -10.46
N PRO A 112 1.77 9.41 -9.43
CA PRO A 112 0.61 9.01 -8.61
C PRO A 112 -0.67 8.81 -9.42
N ALA A 113 -0.81 9.55 -10.52
CA ALA A 113 -1.96 9.47 -11.41
C ALA A 113 -1.97 8.22 -12.34
N HIS A 114 -0.99 7.32 -12.25
CA HIS A 114 -0.81 6.23 -13.21
C HIS A 114 -1.76 5.04 -12.96
N LEU A 115 -2.97 5.09 -13.53
CA LEU A 115 -4.03 4.10 -13.34
C LEU A 115 -3.58 2.64 -13.55
N VAL A 116 -2.83 2.37 -14.62
CA VAL A 116 -2.36 1.01 -14.92
C VAL A 116 -1.45 0.47 -13.82
N ALA A 117 -0.72 1.34 -13.12
CA ALA A 117 0.14 0.92 -12.03
C ALA A 117 -0.69 0.59 -10.78
N SER A 118 -1.71 1.38 -10.47
CA SER A 118 -2.67 1.06 -9.41
C SER A 118 -3.38 -0.28 -9.64
N ILE A 119 -3.83 -0.55 -10.88
CA ILE A 119 -4.51 -1.80 -11.23
C ILE A 119 -3.56 -2.99 -11.10
N LYS A 120 -2.33 -2.87 -11.61
CA LYS A 120 -1.32 -3.94 -11.51
C LYS A 120 -0.93 -4.20 -10.06
N LEU A 121 -0.75 -3.16 -9.24
CA LEU A 121 -0.49 -3.29 -7.82
C LEU A 121 -1.63 -4.03 -7.11
N TYR A 122 -2.88 -3.65 -7.36
CA TYR A 122 -4.04 -4.35 -6.83
C TYR A 122 -4.06 -5.82 -7.23
N LYS A 123 -3.82 -6.13 -8.51
CA LYS A 123 -3.77 -7.50 -9.00
C LYS A 123 -2.72 -8.34 -8.26
N SER A 124 -1.50 -7.80 -8.11
CA SER A 124 -0.43 -8.46 -7.33
C SER A 124 -0.88 -8.73 -5.89
N LEU A 125 -1.46 -7.74 -5.20
CA LEU A 125 -1.96 -7.92 -3.83
C LEU A 125 -3.07 -8.98 -3.75
N LYS A 126 -3.98 -9.02 -4.73
CA LYS A 126 -5.09 -9.97 -4.77
C LYS A 126 -4.62 -11.41 -4.98
N GLU A 127 -3.66 -11.61 -5.88
CA GLU A 127 -3.03 -12.92 -6.09
C GLU A 127 -2.30 -13.39 -4.83
N LEU A 128 -1.50 -12.51 -4.22
CA LEU A 128 -0.79 -12.81 -2.98
C LEU A 128 -1.75 -13.11 -1.83
N SER A 129 -2.82 -12.32 -1.67
CA SER A 129 -3.86 -12.59 -0.66
C SER A 129 -4.43 -14.01 -0.81
N SER A 130 -4.77 -14.42 -2.03
CA SER A 130 -5.29 -15.76 -2.30
C SER A 130 -4.27 -16.84 -1.94
N ASN A 131 -3.01 -16.62 -2.31
CA ASN A 131 -1.95 -17.63 -2.13
C ASN A 131 -1.52 -17.73 -0.66
N PHE A 132 -1.34 -16.61 0.05
CA PHE A 132 -1.05 -16.62 1.49
C PHE A 132 -2.18 -17.22 2.32
N ASN A 133 -3.45 -17.00 1.93
CA ASN A 133 -4.57 -17.72 2.55
C ASN A 133 -4.49 -19.23 2.31
N ALA A 134 -4.14 -19.67 1.09
CA ALA A 134 -3.93 -21.08 0.81
C ALA A 134 -2.80 -21.66 1.66
N TYR A 135 -1.66 -20.96 1.78
CA TYR A 135 -0.55 -21.38 2.64
C TYR A 135 -0.96 -21.45 4.10
N ASN A 136 -1.72 -20.48 4.59
CA ASN A 136 -2.16 -20.47 5.98
C ASN A 136 -3.12 -21.62 6.33
N ASN A 137 -3.82 -22.18 5.34
CA ASN A 137 -4.66 -23.36 5.51
C ASN A 137 -3.89 -24.68 5.51
N LEU A 138 -2.59 -24.68 5.19
CA LEU A 138 -1.74 -25.85 5.34
C LEU A 138 -1.12 -25.89 6.75
N PRO A 139 -1.31 -26.97 7.53
CA PRO A 139 -0.71 -27.07 8.87
C PRO A 139 0.81 -26.87 8.89
N SER A 140 1.52 -27.35 7.87
CA SER A 140 2.98 -27.23 7.78
C SER A 140 3.47 -25.79 7.50
N PHE A 141 2.59 -24.90 7.06
CA PHE A 141 2.93 -23.51 6.69
C PHE A 141 2.27 -22.46 7.58
N SER A 142 1.15 -22.79 8.23
CA SER A 142 0.34 -21.84 9.00
C SER A 142 1.13 -21.11 10.09
N ALA A 143 2.08 -21.77 10.75
CA ALA A 143 2.92 -21.14 11.78
C ALA A 143 3.86 -20.05 11.21
N LEU A 144 4.24 -20.15 9.92
CA LEU A 144 5.09 -19.17 9.24
C LEU A 144 4.29 -18.02 8.63
N VAL A 145 3.04 -18.28 8.24
CA VAL A 145 2.15 -17.30 7.61
C VAL A 145 1.33 -16.54 8.66
N GLY A 146 0.57 -17.26 9.48
CA GLY A 146 -0.19 -16.71 10.59
C GLY A 146 -1.08 -15.53 10.22
N ASP A 147 -0.98 -14.46 10.99
CA ASP A 147 -1.79 -13.24 10.85
C ASP A 147 -1.47 -12.43 9.58
N PHE A 148 -0.39 -12.76 8.87
CA PHE A 148 -0.07 -12.09 7.61
C PHE A 148 -1.11 -12.36 6.52
N ALA A 149 -1.67 -13.58 6.45
CA ALA A 149 -2.69 -13.91 5.47
C ALA A 149 -3.95 -13.01 5.56
N PRO A 150 -4.61 -12.88 6.73
CA PRO A 150 -5.74 -11.97 6.87
C PRO A 150 -5.35 -10.49 6.72
N GLU A 151 -4.11 -10.10 7.03
CA GLU A 151 -3.66 -8.73 6.79
C GLU A 151 -3.60 -8.40 5.28
N VAL A 152 -2.95 -9.25 4.48
CA VAL A 152 -2.86 -9.05 3.02
C VAL A 152 -4.24 -9.06 2.39
N GLU A 153 -5.17 -9.85 2.91
CA GLU A 153 -6.56 -9.86 2.46
C GLU A 153 -7.24 -8.49 2.63
N LEU A 154 -7.02 -7.80 3.73
CA LEU A 154 -7.56 -6.45 3.96
C LEU A 154 -6.95 -5.41 3.01
N TRP A 155 -5.64 -5.51 2.74
CA TRP A 155 -4.97 -4.66 1.76
C TRP A 155 -5.42 -4.94 0.32
N ALA A 156 -5.83 -6.18 0.04
CA ALA A 156 -6.35 -6.63 -1.25
C ALA A 156 -7.89 -6.62 -1.33
N ASP A 157 -8.56 -5.97 -0.37
CA ASP A 157 -10.00 -5.84 -0.40
C ASP A 157 -10.41 -4.90 -1.56
N PRO A 158 -11.41 -5.26 -2.38
CA PRO A 158 -11.84 -4.43 -3.49
C PRO A 158 -12.26 -3.03 -3.06
N VAL A 159 -12.93 -2.88 -1.91
CA VAL A 159 -13.36 -1.59 -1.36
C VAL A 159 -12.14 -0.79 -0.92
N PHE A 160 -11.16 -1.42 -0.27
CA PHE A 160 -9.89 -0.76 0.06
C PHE A 160 -9.22 -0.18 -1.20
N CYS A 161 -9.19 -0.97 -2.27
CA CYS A 161 -8.55 -0.58 -3.53
C CYS A 161 -9.31 0.54 -4.25
N GLU A 162 -10.64 0.49 -4.25
CA GLU A 162 -11.48 1.54 -4.80
C GLU A 162 -11.34 2.87 -4.06
N LEU A 163 -11.17 2.83 -2.74
CA LEU A 163 -11.05 4.03 -1.91
C LEU A 163 -9.65 4.64 -1.95
N TRP A 164 -8.61 3.81 -2.05
CA TRP A 164 -7.24 4.28 -1.79
C TRP A 164 -6.29 4.16 -2.97
N LEU A 165 -6.39 3.12 -3.80
CA LEU A 165 -5.46 2.89 -4.93
C LEU A 165 -5.94 3.54 -6.23
N LEU A 166 -7.22 3.41 -6.55
CA LEU A 166 -7.79 4.00 -7.77
C LEU A 166 -7.86 5.54 -7.72
N PRO A 167 -8.15 6.20 -6.59
CA PRO A 167 -8.22 7.66 -6.55
C PRO A 167 -6.87 8.37 -6.66
N LEU A 168 -5.75 7.66 -6.41
CA LEU A 168 -4.42 8.17 -6.76
C LEU A 168 -4.38 8.56 -8.25
N ALA A 169 -4.98 7.71 -9.10
CA ALA A 169 -5.08 7.90 -10.55
C ALA A 169 -5.94 9.10 -10.96
N ARG A 170 -7.00 9.40 -10.20
CA ARG A 170 -8.01 10.42 -10.56
C ARG A 170 -7.63 11.85 -10.15
N SER A 171 -6.59 12.02 -9.32
CA SER A 171 -6.24 13.32 -8.72
C SER A 171 -5.69 14.38 -9.70
N LYS A 172 -5.64 14.12 -11.01
CA LYS A 172 -5.16 15.08 -12.03
C LYS A 172 -6.14 15.43 -13.16
N ASP A 173 -7.29 14.78 -13.28
CA ASP A 173 -8.25 15.15 -14.33
C ASP A 173 -8.89 16.53 -14.09
N VAL A 174 -8.65 17.15 -12.93
CA VAL A 174 -9.10 18.51 -12.60
C VAL A 174 -8.07 19.59 -12.96
N GLU A 175 -6.80 19.25 -13.22
CA GLU A 175 -5.74 20.24 -13.53
C GLU A 175 -5.54 20.52 -15.03
N THR A 176 -6.32 19.88 -15.92
CA THR A 176 -6.32 20.23 -17.35
C THR A 176 -7.66 20.80 -17.79
N LYS A 177 -8.13 21.85 -17.13
CA LYS A 177 -8.95 22.85 -17.83
C LYS A 177 -8.04 23.56 -18.82
N ALA A 178 -7.92 23.00 -20.02
CA ALA A 178 -7.44 23.75 -21.16
C ALA A 178 -8.29 25.02 -21.27
N PRO A 179 -7.70 26.23 -21.36
CA PRO A 179 -8.47 27.41 -21.72
C PRO A 179 -8.82 27.26 -23.20
N HIS A 180 -9.99 26.70 -23.50
CA HIS A 180 -10.63 26.88 -24.80
C HIS A 180 -10.91 28.38 -24.96
N THR A 181 -9.92 29.10 -25.47
CA THR A 181 -10.13 30.41 -26.06
C THR A 181 -10.94 30.18 -27.33
N GLU A 182 -12.25 30.41 -27.23
CA GLU A 182 -13.12 30.58 -28.40
C GLU A 182 -12.51 31.65 -29.31
N LYS A 183 -11.85 31.24 -30.39
CA LYS A 183 -11.63 32.14 -31.53
C LYS A 183 -12.96 32.26 -32.26
N LYS A 184 -13.72 33.31 -31.95
CA LYS A 184 -14.82 33.77 -32.80
C LYS A 184 -14.32 33.92 -34.25
N PRO A 185 -15.00 33.36 -35.25
CA PRO A 185 -14.70 33.69 -36.63
C PRO A 185 -15.16 35.13 -36.90
N VAL A 186 -14.21 35.99 -37.23
CA VAL A 186 -14.46 37.36 -37.71
C VAL A 186 -15.23 37.25 -39.03
N SER A 187 -16.49 37.69 -39.04
CA SER A 187 -17.25 37.84 -40.27
C SER A 187 -16.62 38.97 -41.08
N LYS A 188 -16.21 38.68 -42.31
CA LYS A 188 -15.89 39.72 -43.29
C LYS A 188 -17.19 40.13 -43.95
N GLU A 189 -17.80 41.20 -43.43
CA GLU A 189 -18.77 41.98 -44.20
C GLU A 189 -18.08 42.55 -45.44
N LYS A 190 -18.62 42.22 -46.61
CA LYS A 190 -18.39 42.95 -47.86
C LYS A 190 -19.62 43.79 -48.13
N ARG A 191 -19.44 45.12 -48.25
CA ARG A 191 -20.11 46.09 -49.15
C ARG A 191 -19.68 47.51 -48.81
N PRO A 192 -19.80 48.51 -49.71
CA PRO A 192 -20.51 48.51 -51.00
C PRO A 192 -19.62 48.14 -52.20
#